data_AF-A2TWZ0-F1
#
_entry.id   AF-A2TWZ0-F1
#
_cell.length_a   1.000
_cell.length_b   1.000
_cell.length_c   1.000
_cell.angle_alpha   90.00
_cell.angle_beta   90.00
_cell.angle_gamma   90.00
#
_symmetry.space_group_name_H-M   'P 1'
#
loop_
_entity.id
_entity.type
_entity.pdbx_description
1 polymer ?
#
loop_
_entity_poly.entity_id
_entity_poly.type
_entity_poly.pdbx_seq_one_letter_code
_entity_poly.pdbx_strand_id
1 'polypeptide(L)'
;MKTHFYNTLPLSIYETNDLVRITEYIINKNYGNKYISHESSGVFEETNKLGEYRINKSNKQVKEKFIYNNAVSQEFYKYLLNHYSAGLGNNILFNLDLEEDVFGLDKNERKKIGLKYFNFYYNKVPNKIGLKFKFDENRQVVPNTKFEYLKRYQETLIKNLDYEFELIIPFLAGDNDYYSKHLFDNNTTIKNIFEFENNLKILIELNNQFKLEKNNVFATKPISKIIYQKYAENFHSLKQVEFIENQILKTEKINRAFAICLFDFFNNVLCITMPSAKVFGEIINSYFNFNFSTLKLNGNESNTHRNRVKKIKKDWDNFRN
;
A
#
# COMPACT_ATOMS: atom_id res chain seq x y z
N MET A 1 2.24 -10.46 10.28
CA MET A 1 2.76 -9.08 10.39
C MET A 1 2.66 -8.71 11.87
N LYS A 2 3.72 -8.23 12.54
CA LYS A 2 3.58 -7.75 13.92
C LYS A 2 2.77 -6.45 13.88
N THR A 3 1.57 -6.48 14.44
CA THR A 3 0.67 -5.33 14.64
C THR A 3 1.13 -4.56 15.89
N HIS A 4 1.37 -3.27 15.77
CA HIS A 4 1.86 -2.43 16.87
C HIS A 4 0.75 -2.04 17.86
N PHE A 5 -0.49 -1.90 17.39
CA PHE A 5 -1.62 -1.39 18.17
C PHE A 5 -2.64 -2.48 18.56
N TYR A 6 -2.67 -3.61 17.85
CA TYR A 6 -3.57 -4.72 18.17
C TYR A 6 -3.30 -5.32 19.56
N ASN A 7 -4.36 -5.62 20.32
CA ASN A 7 -4.28 -6.20 21.66
C ASN A 7 -3.37 -5.40 22.63
N THR A 8 -3.46 -4.07 22.55
CA THR A 8 -2.76 -3.14 23.45
C THR A 8 -3.66 -2.54 24.51
N LEU A 9 -4.99 -2.54 24.32
CA LEU A 9 -5.96 -2.13 25.33
C LEU A 9 -6.17 -3.32 26.30
N PRO A 10 -5.84 -3.17 27.60
CA PRO A 10 -5.98 -4.26 28.55
C PRO A 10 -7.43 -4.72 28.65
N LEU A 11 -7.62 -6.04 28.69
CA LEU A 11 -8.94 -6.66 28.81
C LEU A 11 -9.70 -6.12 30.04
N SER A 12 -9.01 -5.93 31.17
CA SER A 12 -9.56 -5.33 32.39
C SER A 12 -10.12 -3.90 32.25
N ILE A 13 -9.75 -3.17 31.20
CA ILE A 13 -10.31 -1.85 30.86
C ILE A 13 -11.39 -2.00 29.78
N TYR A 14 -11.18 -2.90 28.83
CA TYR A 14 -12.14 -3.17 27.77
C TYR A 14 -13.47 -3.73 28.32
N GLU A 15 -13.41 -4.73 29.21
CA GLU A 15 -14.58 -5.40 29.77
C GLU A 15 -15.44 -4.51 30.66
N THR A 16 -14.91 -3.37 31.15
CA THR A 16 -15.73 -2.44 31.95
C THR A 16 -16.74 -1.69 31.09
N ASN A 17 -16.56 -1.68 29.75
CA ASN A 17 -17.35 -0.89 28.80
C ASN A 17 -17.45 0.60 29.18
N ASP A 18 -16.48 1.10 29.96
CA ASP A 18 -16.43 2.48 30.42
C ASP A 18 -15.66 3.30 29.37
N LEU A 19 -16.41 4.00 28.52
CA LEU A 19 -15.85 4.80 27.44
C LEU A 19 -14.94 5.92 27.96
N VAL A 20 -15.15 6.44 29.17
CA VAL A 20 -14.27 7.48 29.76
C VAL A 20 -12.91 6.86 30.04
N ARG A 21 -12.89 5.74 30.76
CA ARG A 21 -11.66 5.03 31.12
C ARG A 21 -10.91 4.51 29.90
N ILE A 22 -11.63 4.01 28.89
CA ILE A 22 -11.04 3.59 27.61
C ILE A 22 -10.43 4.79 26.88
N THR A 23 -11.15 5.92 26.80
CA THR A 23 -10.65 7.13 26.14
C THR A 23 -9.39 7.67 26.82
N GLU A 24 -9.37 7.73 28.15
CA GLU A 24 -8.20 8.14 28.93
C GLU A 24 -6.99 7.23 28.64
N TYR A 25 -7.20 5.92 28.59
CA TYR A 25 -6.14 4.97 28.22
C TYR A 25 -5.57 5.27 26.83
N ILE A 26 -6.44 5.45 25.84
CA ILE A 26 -6.06 5.72 24.44
C ILE A 26 -5.28 7.05 24.33
N ILE A 27 -5.68 8.09 25.06
CA ILE A 27 -4.97 9.38 25.12
C ILE A 27 -3.59 9.21 25.77
N ASN A 28 -3.53 8.52 26.93
CA ASN A 28 -2.27 8.30 27.66
C ASN A 28 -1.25 7.49 26.84
N LYS A 29 -1.72 6.62 25.94
CA LYS A 29 -0.89 5.85 25.01
C LYS A 29 -0.56 6.59 23.71
N ASN A 30 -1.04 7.83 23.55
CA ASN A 30 -0.89 8.62 22.33
C ASN A 30 -1.44 7.90 21.08
N TYR A 31 -2.59 7.23 21.23
CA TYR A 31 -3.28 6.56 20.13
C TYR A 31 -4.35 7.45 19.49
N GLY A 32 -4.73 8.54 20.16
CA GLY A 32 -5.64 9.55 19.64
C GLY A 32 -5.75 10.75 20.57
N ASN A 33 -6.50 11.75 20.14
CA ASN A 33 -6.64 13.01 20.84
C ASN A 33 -8.12 13.41 20.97
N LYS A 34 -8.45 14.04 22.10
CA LYS A 34 -9.74 14.69 22.32
C LYS A 34 -9.65 16.15 21.86
N TYR A 35 -10.56 16.52 20.98
CA TYR A 35 -10.71 17.88 20.48
C TYR A 35 -11.99 18.49 21.04
N ILE A 36 -11.86 19.71 21.55
CA ILE A 36 -12.98 20.49 22.06
C ILE A 36 -13.21 21.64 21.09
N SER A 37 -14.31 21.60 20.33
CA SER A 37 -14.69 22.70 19.45
C SER A 37 -15.50 23.73 20.21
N HIS A 38 -15.11 24.99 20.05
CA HIS A 38 -15.83 26.14 20.55
C HIS A 38 -16.48 26.86 19.38
N GLU A 39 -17.77 27.16 19.47
CA GLU A 39 -18.38 28.14 18.57
C GLU A 39 -18.24 29.51 19.21
N SER A 40 -17.68 30.43 18.44
CA SER A 40 -17.62 31.83 18.79
C SER A 40 -18.67 32.58 17.98
N SER A 41 -19.64 33.18 18.66
CA SER A 41 -20.55 34.16 18.06
C SER A 41 -20.15 35.56 18.52
N GLY A 42 -20.29 36.54 17.64
CA GLY A 42 -19.98 37.93 17.93
C GLY A 42 -21.05 38.86 17.40
N VAL A 43 -21.49 39.79 18.25
CA VAL A 43 -22.33 40.92 17.82
C VAL A 43 -21.44 42.14 17.69
N PHE A 44 -21.54 42.84 16.56
CA PHE A 44 -20.85 44.09 16.30
C PHE A 44 -21.75 45.24 16.76
N GLU A 45 -21.23 46.08 17.63
CA GLU A 45 -21.90 47.28 18.12
C GLU A 45 -21.06 48.50 17.69
N GLU A 46 -21.69 49.47 17.02
CA GLU A 46 -21.04 50.76 16.73
C GLU A 46 -20.73 51.50 18.03
N THR A 47 -19.55 52.12 18.12
CA THR A 47 -19.22 53.01 19.22
C THR A 47 -19.47 54.47 18.84
N ASN A 48 -19.36 55.36 19.82
CA ASN A 48 -19.52 56.80 19.60
C ASN A 48 -18.35 57.45 18.82
N LYS A 49 -17.34 56.67 18.40
CA LYS A 49 -16.23 57.16 17.59
C LYS A 49 -16.37 56.68 16.14
N LEU A 50 -16.22 57.62 15.21
CA LEU A 50 -16.33 57.34 13.78
C LEU A 50 -15.35 56.23 13.35
N GLY A 51 -15.89 55.13 12.84
CA GLY A 51 -15.12 53.98 12.34
C GLY A 51 -14.71 52.95 13.39
N GLU A 52 -15.11 53.10 14.66
CA GLU A 52 -14.83 52.13 15.71
C GLU A 52 -16.04 51.23 15.98
N TYR A 53 -15.79 49.93 16.04
CA TYR A 53 -16.77 48.91 16.41
C TYR A 53 -16.29 48.13 17.63
N ARG A 54 -17.20 47.86 18.55
CA ARG A 54 -16.99 46.94 19.66
C ARG A 54 -17.53 45.57 19.26
N ILE A 55 -16.73 44.53 19.50
CA ILE A 55 -17.16 43.14 19.30
C ILE A 55 -17.38 42.51 20.66
N ASN A 56 -18.63 42.18 20.98
CA ASN A 56 -18.94 41.35 22.13
C ASN A 56 -18.94 39.89 21.67
N LYS A 57 -17.85 39.16 21.99
CA LYS A 57 -17.72 37.73 21.68
C LYS A 57 -18.28 36.89 22.81
N SER A 58 -19.13 35.93 22.47
CA SER A 58 -19.49 34.83 23.35
C SER A 58 -18.89 33.53 22.79
N ASN A 59 -18.20 32.78 23.65
CA ASN A 59 -17.66 31.47 23.30
C ASN A 59 -18.50 30.42 24.02
N LYS A 60 -19.10 29.51 23.26
CA LYS A 60 -19.78 28.34 23.80
C LYS A 60 -19.02 27.09 23.40
N GLN A 61 -18.76 26.19 24.35
CA GLN A 61 -18.29 24.85 24.03
C GLN A 61 -19.44 24.10 23.36
N VAL A 62 -19.21 23.56 22.16
CA VAL A 62 -20.31 23.01 21.34
C VAL A 62 -20.17 21.51 21.12
N LYS A 63 -18.96 20.99 21.00
CA LYS A 63 -18.78 19.56 20.71
C LYS A 63 -17.43 19.04 21.17
N GLU A 64 -17.45 17.88 21.80
CA GLU A 64 -16.26 17.07 22.02
C GLU A 64 -16.16 16.04 20.90
N LYS A 65 -14.97 15.91 20.32
CA LYS A 65 -14.69 14.94 19.26
C LYS A 65 -13.43 14.19 19.61
N PHE A 66 -13.50 12.86 19.61
CA PHE A 66 -12.33 12.02 19.68
C PHE A 66 -11.85 11.66 18.27
N ILE A 67 -10.53 11.67 18.06
CA ILE A 67 -9.92 11.37 16.76
C ILE A 67 -8.69 10.48 17.01
N TYR A 68 -8.65 9.31 16.40
CA TYR A 68 -7.46 8.47 16.42
C TYR A 68 -6.34 9.06 15.58
N ASN A 69 -5.10 8.76 15.99
CA ASN A 69 -3.94 9.10 15.21
C ASN A 69 -3.90 8.24 13.93
N ASN A 70 -3.48 8.84 12.82
CA ASN A 70 -3.50 8.20 11.51
C ASN A 70 -2.79 6.84 11.45
N ALA A 71 -1.76 6.62 12.28
CA ALA A 71 -1.05 5.34 12.37
C ALA A 71 -1.96 4.19 12.87
N VAL A 72 -2.84 4.47 13.84
CA VAL A 72 -3.81 3.48 14.37
C VAL A 72 -4.78 3.11 13.25
N SER A 73 -5.36 4.10 12.58
CA SER A 73 -6.31 3.89 11.48
C SER A 73 -5.68 3.16 10.30
N GLN A 74 -4.41 3.45 9.97
CA GLN A 74 -3.67 2.71 8.93
C GLN A 74 -3.46 1.24 9.29
N GLU A 75 -3.15 0.94 10.54
CA GLU A 75 -2.96 -0.44 10.98
C GLU A 75 -4.29 -1.17 11.07
N PHE A 76 -5.33 -0.52 11.60
CA PHE A 76 -6.67 -1.05 11.67
C PHE A 76 -7.23 -1.36 10.27
N TYR A 77 -7.04 -0.46 9.31
CA TYR A 77 -7.38 -0.69 7.91
C TYR A 77 -6.75 -1.98 7.36
N LYS A 78 -5.45 -2.20 7.61
CA LYS A 78 -4.75 -3.42 7.19
C LYS A 78 -5.25 -4.66 7.93
N TYR A 79 -5.57 -4.52 9.21
CA TYR A 79 -6.18 -5.59 9.99
C TYR A 79 -7.51 -6.03 9.38
N LEU A 80 -8.42 -5.09 9.05
CA LEU A 80 -9.69 -5.40 8.42
C LEU A 80 -9.50 -6.18 7.12
N LEU A 81 -8.62 -5.73 6.23
CA LEU A 81 -8.31 -6.41 4.96
C LEU A 81 -7.74 -7.81 5.15
N ASN A 82 -6.95 -8.02 6.20
CA ASN A 82 -6.38 -9.33 6.51
C ASN A 82 -7.42 -10.27 7.14
N HIS A 83 -8.17 -9.76 8.12
CA HIS A 83 -9.18 -10.51 8.87
C HIS A 83 -10.31 -10.99 7.96
N TYR A 84 -10.84 -10.12 7.11
CA TYR A 84 -11.86 -10.46 6.12
C TYR A 84 -11.27 -10.72 4.72
N SER A 85 -10.07 -11.28 4.63
CA SER A 85 -9.39 -11.50 3.34
C SER A 85 -10.22 -12.27 2.30
N ALA A 86 -11.10 -13.17 2.75
CA ALA A 86 -12.06 -13.88 1.90
C ALA A 86 -13.05 -12.93 1.16
N GLY A 87 -13.32 -11.75 1.71
CA GLY A 87 -14.14 -10.71 1.09
C GLY A 87 -13.44 -9.98 -0.08
N LEU A 88 -12.17 -10.28 -0.36
CA LEU A 88 -11.37 -9.64 -1.43
C LEU A 88 -11.20 -10.53 -2.68
N GLY A 89 -12.24 -11.27 -3.06
CA GLY A 89 -12.19 -12.28 -4.14
C GLY A 89 -12.85 -11.87 -5.46
N ASN A 90 -13.48 -10.69 -5.55
CA ASN A 90 -14.28 -10.33 -6.73
C ASN A 90 -13.43 -10.21 -8.01
N ASN A 91 -12.12 -9.99 -7.88
CA ASN A 91 -11.22 -9.95 -9.03
C ASN A 91 -11.09 -11.30 -9.74
N ILE A 92 -11.28 -12.43 -9.02
CA ILE A 92 -11.23 -13.76 -9.62
C ILE A 92 -12.40 -13.97 -10.59
N LEU A 93 -13.62 -13.67 -10.13
CA LEU A 93 -14.82 -13.75 -10.97
C LEU A 93 -14.70 -12.80 -12.17
N PHE A 94 -14.27 -11.57 -11.92
CA PHE A 94 -14.01 -10.61 -12.99
C PHE A 94 -13.02 -11.12 -14.04
N ASN A 95 -11.94 -11.81 -13.64
CA ASN A 95 -10.97 -12.34 -14.60
C ASN A 95 -11.56 -13.42 -15.49
N LEU A 96 -12.45 -14.26 -14.96
CA LEU A 96 -13.16 -15.26 -15.74
C LEU A 96 -14.06 -14.59 -16.78
N ASP A 97 -14.87 -13.61 -16.35
CA ASP A 97 -15.76 -12.84 -17.24
C ASP A 97 -14.95 -12.12 -18.33
N LEU A 98 -13.81 -11.51 -17.96
CA LEU A 98 -12.95 -10.83 -18.91
C LEU A 98 -12.37 -11.80 -19.94
N GLU A 99 -11.83 -12.94 -19.53
CA GLU A 99 -11.22 -13.93 -20.45
C GLU A 99 -12.25 -14.55 -21.39
N GLU A 100 -13.49 -14.74 -20.95
CA GLU A 100 -14.61 -15.14 -21.82
C GLU A 100 -14.89 -14.06 -22.87
N ASP A 101 -15.02 -12.80 -22.47
CA ASP A 101 -15.30 -11.67 -23.36
C ASP A 101 -14.18 -11.39 -24.38
N VAL A 102 -12.94 -11.73 -24.03
CA VAL A 102 -11.77 -11.47 -24.89
C VAL A 102 -11.30 -12.70 -25.68
N PHE A 103 -11.99 -13.83 -25.54
CA PHE A 103 -11.61 -15.08 -26.18
C PHE A 103 -11.62 -14.95 -27.71
N GLY A 104 -10.53 -15.37 -28.35
CA GLY A 104 -10.40 -15.33 -29.81
C GLY A 104 -10.17 -13.94 -30.42
N LEU A 105 -10.15 -12.87 -29.62
CA LEU A 105 -9.97 -11.50 -30.12
C LEU A 105 -8.50 -11.09 -30.25
N ASP A 106 -8.24 -10.15 -31.16
CA ASP A 106 -6.89 -9.60 -31.35
C ASP A 106 -6.49 -8.64 -30.22
N LYS A 107 -5.19 -8.38 -30.08
CA LYS A 107 -4.64 -7.53 -29.00
C LYS A 107 -5.29 -6.14 -28.89
N ASN A 108 -5.66 -5.52 -30.00
CA ASN A 108 -6.27 -4.19 -30.01
C ASN A 108 -7.72 -4.25 -29.56
N GLU A 109 -8.47 -5.26 -29.99
CA GLU A 109 -9.84 -5.52 -29.56
C GLU A 109 -9.91 -5.85 -28.07
N ARG A 110 -9.03 -6.74 -27.59
CA ARG A 110 -8.87 -7.04 -26.16
C ARG A 110 -8.62 -5.78 -25.34
N LYS A 111 -7.74 -4.89 -25.83
CA LYS A 111 -7.44 -3.61 -25.17
C LYS A 111 -8.66 -2.67 -25.11
N LYS A 112 -9.50 -2.64 -26.15
CA LYS A 112 -10.75 -1.84 -26.15
C LYS A 112 -11.73 -2.36 -25.10
N ILE A 113 -11.90 -3.68 -24.99
CA ILE A 113 -12.74 -4.29 -23.95
C ILE A 113 -12.17 -4.01 -22.56
N GLY A 114 -10.87 -4.22 -22.36
CA GLY A 114 -10.20 -3.90 -21.10
C GLY A 114 -10.38 -2.42 -20.69
N LEU A 115 -10.34 -1.48 -21.64
CA LEU A 115 -10.61 -0.07 -21.37
C LEU A 115 -12.07 0.18 -20.95
N LYS A 116 -13.05 -0.52 -21.54
CA LYS A 116 -14.46 -0.42 -21.13
C LYS A 116 -14.64 -0.87 -19.68
N TYR A 117 -14.11 -2.04 -19.33
CA TYR A 117 -14.12 -2.55 -17.96
C TYR A 117 -13.41 -1.61 -17.00
N PHE A 118 -12.25 -1.08 -17.39
CA PHE A 118 -11.50 -0.15 -16.56
C PHE A 118 -12.31 1.11 -16.24
N ASN A 119 -12.99 1.68 -17.24
CA ASN A 119 -13.86 2.84 -17.01
C ASN A 119 -15.08 2.48 -16.15
N PHE A 120 -15.69 1.32 -16.36
CA PHE A 120 -16.82 0.84 -15.56
C PHE A 120 -16.47 0.75 -14.07
N TYR A 121 -15.39 0.04 -13.72
CA TYR A 121 -14.97 -0.12 -12.32
C TYR A 121 -14.44 1.18 -11.71
N TYR A 122 -13.74 2.01 -12.49
CA TYR A 122 -13.28 3.32 -12.01
C TYR A 122 -14.46 4.23 -11.62
N ASN A 123 -15.53 4.24 -12.42
CA ASN A 123 -16.69 5.08 -12.20
C ASN A 123 -17.57 4.63 -11.02
N LYS A 124 -17.35 3.42 -10.47
CA LYS A 124 -18.00 2.98 -9.22
C LYS A 124 -17.41 3.66 -7.98
N VAL A 125 -16.19 4.19 -8.06
CA VAL A 125 -15.56 4.89 -6.93
C VAL A 125 -16.21 6.28 -6.79
N PRO A 126 -16.82 6.62 -5.63
CA PRO A 126 -17.56 7.87 -5.46
C PRO A 126 -16.73 9.11 -5.78
N ASN A 127 -17.24 9.89 -6.73
CA ASN A 127 -16.56 11.05 -7.30
C ASN A 127 -16.66 12.29 -6.37
N LYS A 128 -15.94 12.30 -5.24
CA LYS A 128 -16.04 13.40 -4.23
C LYS A 128 -14.71 13.81 -3.58
N ILE A 129 -13.62 13.82 -4.33
CA ILE A 129 -12.37 14.45 -3.86
C ILE A 129 -12.05 15.59 -4.81
N GLY A 130 -12.02 16.81 -4.27
CA GLY A 130 -11.63 18.01 -5.02
C GLY A 130 -10.32 17.74 -5.75
N LEU A 131 -10.36 17.84 -7.08
CA LEU A 131 -9.18 17.66 -7.92
C LEU A 131 -8.17 18.75 -7.54
N LYS A 132 -7.13 18.39 -6.77
CA LYS A 132 -5.96 19.26 -6.63
C LYS A 132 -5.24 19.26 -7.98
N PHE A 133 -5.14 20.42 -8.60
CA PHE A 133 -4.31 20.61 -9.77
C PHE A 133 -2.86 20.28 -9.43
N LYS A 134 -2.20 19.49 -10.28
CA LYS A 134 -0.75 19.33 -10.25
C LYS A 134 -0.17 20.31 -11.25
N PHE A 135 0.97 20.89 -10.94
CA PHE A 135 1.71 21.72 -11.87
C PHE A 135 2.94 20.96 -12.35
N ASP A 136 3.25 21.03 -13.64
CA ASP A 136 4.54 20.56 -14.16
C ASP A 136 5.65 21.59 -13.87
N GLU A 137 6.86 21.29 -14.34
CA GLU A 137 8.04 22.16 -14.20
C GLU A 137 7.85 23.55 -14.83
N ASN A 138 6.93 23.65 -15.80
CA ASN A 138 6.56 24.89 -16.49
C ASN A 138 5.34 25.59 -15.87
N ARG A 139 4.89 25.15 -14.68
CA ARG A 139 3.67 25.61 -14.00
C ARG A 139 2.39 25.43 -14.83
N GLN A 140 2.37 24.49 -15.75
CA GLN A 140 1.14 24.11 -16.45
C GLN A 140 0.37 23.08 -15.63
N VAL A 141 -0.96 23.19 -15.67
CA VAL A 141 -1.84 22.26 -14.97
C VAL A 141 -1.81 20.90 -15.65
N VAL A 142 -1.37 19.88 -14.92
CA VAL A 142 -1.41 18.48 -15.32
C VAL A 142 -2.53 17.78 -14.54
N PRO A 143 -3.44 17.04 -15.21
CA PRO A 143 -4.45 16.26 -14.52
C PRO A 143 -3.78 15.16 -13.69
N ASN A 144 -4.35 14.87 -12.51
CA ASN A 144 -3.92 13.66 -11.78
C ASN A 144 -4.31 12.43 -12.60
N THR A 145 -3.45 11.42 -12.54
CA THR A 145 -3.77 10.07 -13.00
C THR A 145 -4.96 9.49 -12.24
N LYS A 146 -5.70 8.58 -12.86
CA LYS A 146 -6.78 7.85 -12.20
C LYS A 146 -6.26 7.07 -10.99
N PHE A 147 -5.04 6.54 -11.05
CA PHE A 147 -4.40 5.87 -9.91
C PHE A 147 -3.98 6.84 -8.79
N GLU A 148 -3.50 8.05 -9.08
CA GLU A 148 -3.29 9.07 -8.04
C GLU A 148 -4.61 9.44 -7.35
N TYR A 149 -5.72 9.49 -8.11
CA TYR A 149 -7.05 9.71 -7.54
C TYR A 149 -7.46 8.58 -6.60
N LEU A 150 -7.39 7.33 -7.07
CA LEU A 150 -7.73 6.15 -6.29
C LEU A 150 -6.92 6.10 -4.98
N LYS A 151 -5.65 6.51 -5.01
CA LYS A 151 -4.83 6.58 -3.79
C LYS A 151 -5.36 7.57 -2.77
N ARG A 152 -5.74 8.77 -3.21
CA ARG A 152 -6.35 9.77 -2.32
C ARG A 152 -7.68 9.29 -1.76
N TYR A 153 -8.44 8.54 -2.54
CA TYR A 153 -9.67 7.92 -2.05
C TYR A 153 -9.40 6.87 -0.98
N GLN A 154 -8.43 5.97 -1.21
CA GLN A 154 -7.97 5.03 -0.18
C GLN A 154 -7.54 5.75 1.11
N GLU A 155 -6.76 6.83 0.99
CA GLU A 155 -6.35 7.65 2.13
C GLU A 155 -7.53 8.33 2.84
N THR A 156 -8.58 8.68 2.11
CA THR A 156 -9.82 9.23 2.68
C THR A 156 -10.59 8.16 3.46
N LEU A 157 -10.70 6.94 2.92
CA LEU A 157 -11.29 5.82 3.65
C LEU A 157 -10.53 5.54 4.96
N ILE A 158 -9.19 5.56 4.91
CA ILE A 158 -8.36 5.40 6.11
C ILE A 158 -8.60 6.55 7.09
N LYS A 159 -8.67 7.81 6.64
CA LYS A 159 -8.97 8.95 7.52
C LYS A 159 -10.37 8.91 8.12
N ASN A 160 -11.35 8.36 7.42
CA ASN A 160 -12.68 8.20 7.98
C ASN A 160 -12.67 7.27 9.19
N LEU A 161 -11.78 6.26 9.20
CA LEU A 161 -11.57 5.39 10.37
C LEU A 161 -11.05 6.15 11.60
N ASP A 162 -10.44 7.33 11.43
CA ASP A 162 -9.98 8.15 12.56
C ASP A 162 -11.14 8.50 13.53
N TYR A 163 -12.39 8.37 13.07
CA TYR A 163 -13.60 8.66 13.83
C TYR A 163 -14.40 7.43 14.26
N GLU A 164 -13.97 6.21 13.90
CA GLU A 164 -14.72 4.97 14.08
C GLU A 164 -14.40 4.30 15.43
N PHE A 165 -14.85 4.93 16.51
CA PHE A 165 -14.56 4.50 17.89
C PHE A 165 -15.01 3.06 18.19
N GLU A 166 -16.25 2.75 17.83
CA GLU A 166 -16.85 1.43 18.04
C GLU A 166 -16.11 0.32 17.29
N LEU A 167 -15.50 0.65 16.14
CA LEU A 167 -14.75 -0.30 15.35
C LEU A 167 -13.30 -0.42 15.78
N ILE A 168 -12.66 0.61 16.35
CA ILE A 168 -11.24 0.56 16.70
C ILE A 168 -11.01 0.01 18.11
N ILE A 169 -11.91 0.26 19.07
CA ILE A 169 -11.73 -0.27 20.44
C ILE A 169 -11.56 -1.80 20.45
N PRO A 170 -12.44 -2.61 19.81
CA PRO A 170 -12.30 -4.06 19.82
C PRO A 170 -10.98 -4.53 19.21
N PHE A 171 -10.47 -3.82 18.19
CA PHE A 171 -9.17 -4.08 17.57
C PHE A 171 -8.02 -3.80 18.56
N LEU A 172 -8.08 -2.68 19.28
CA LEU A 172 -7.11 -2.37 20.33
C LEU A 172 -7.18 -3.40 21.46
N ALA A 173 -8.36 -3.94 21.77
CA ALA A 173 -8.55 -5.00 22.77
C ALA A 173 -8.16 -6.40 22.26
N GLY A 174 -7.97 -6.57 20.95
CA GLY A 174 -7.70 -7.86 20.33
C GLY A 174 -8.92 -8.80 20.29
N ASP A 175 -10.13 -8.25 20.36
CA ASP A 175 -11.39 -9.00 20.25
C ASP A 175 -11.69 -9.33 18.78
N ASN A 176 -11.27 -10.52 18.34
CA ASN A 176 -11.55 -11.00 16.99
C ASN A 176 -13.01 -11.44 16.80
N ASP A 177 -13.71 -11.80 17.86
CA ASP A 177 -15.09 -12.31 17.78
C ASP A 177 -16.05 -11.16 17.45
N TYR A 178 -15.73 -9.94 17.89
CA TYR A 178 -16.41 -8.71 17.45
C TYR A 178 -16.44 -8.59 15.92
N TYR A 179 -15.34 -8.92 15.23
CA TYR A 179 -15.21 -8.85 13.78
C TYR A 179 -15.82 -10.07 13.07
N SER A 180 -17.10 -10.29 13.35
CA SER A 180 -17.89 -11.37 12.77
C SER A 180 -18.31 -11.09 11.33
N LYS A 181 -18.73 -12.15 10.62
CA LYS A 181 -19.37 -12.02 9.30
C LYS A 181 -20.58 -11.08 9.34
N HIS A 182 -21.37 -11.11 10.42
CA HIS A 182 -22.53 -10.22 10.55
C HIS A 182 -22.11 -8.75 10.58
N LEU A 183 -21.00 -8.40 11.25
CA LEU A 183 -20.48 -7.04 11.23
C LEU A 183 -20.04 -6.64 9.82
N PHE A 184 -19.31 -7.52 9.12
CA PHE A 184 -18.92 -7.29 7.73
C PHE A 184 -20.12 -7.03 6.82
N ASP A 185 -21.17 -7.85 6.93
CA ASP A 185 -22.36 -7.80 6.09
C ASP A 185 -23.29 -6.62 6.40
N ASN A 186 -23.08 -5.88 7.49
CA ASN A 186 -23.98 -4.79 7.91
C ASN A 186 -23.29 -3.44 8.15
N ASN A 187 -21.98 -3.42 8.43
CA ASN A 187 -21.27 -2.18 8.68
C ASN A 187 -20.91 -1.45 7.37
N THR A 188 -21.50 -0.28 7.15
CA THR A 188 -21.31 0.53 5.94
C THR A 188 -19.84 0.93 5.71
N THR A 189 -19.10 1.25 6.78
CA THR A 189 -17.69 1.63 6.68
C THR A 189 -16.84 0.46 6.17
N ILE A 190 -17.03 -0.74 6.73
CA ILE A 190 -16.35 -1.96 6.26
C ILE A 190 -16.76 -2.26 4.81
N LYS A 191 -18.05 -2.24 4.47
CA LYS A 191 -18.51 -2.47 3.09
C LYS A 191 -17.85 -1.54 2.08
N ASN A 192 -17.82 -0.24 2.37
CA ASN A 192 -17.21 0.75 1.49
C ASN A 192 -15.72 0.50 1.28
N ILE A 193 -15.00 0.07 2.33
CA ILE A 193 -13.58 -0.30 2.23
C ILE A 193 -13.40 -1.48 1.28
N PHE A 194 -14.19 -2.54 1.46
CA PHE A 194 -14.06 -3.76 0.66
C PHE A 194 -14.54 -3.61 -0.77
N GLU A 195 -15.60 -2.85 -1.01
CA GLU A 195 -16.05 -2.51 -2.36
C GLU A 195 -14.95 -1.73 -3.11
N PHE A 196 -14.37 -0.73 -2.47
CA PHE A 196 -13.26 0.03 -3.04
C PHE A 196 -12.04 -0.85 -3.33
N GLU A 197 -11.60 -1.68 -2.37
CA GLU A 197 -10.39 -2.51 -2.53
C GLU A 197 -10.57 -3.60 -3.60
N ASN A 198 -11.77 -4.19 -3.71
CA ASN A 198 -12.09 -5.10 -4.81
C ASN A 198 -12.02 -4.40 -6.17
N ASN A 199 -12.64 -3.22 -6.31
CA ASN A 199 -12.58 -2.44 -7.54
C ASN A 199 -11.14 -2.00 -7.86
N LEU A 200 -10.36 -1.60 -6.86
CA LEU A 200 -8.96 -1.21 -7.02
C LEU A 200 -8.11 -2.38 -7.53
N LYS A 201 -8.28 -3.60 -6.99
CA LYS A 201 -7.57 -4.80 -7.46
C LYS A 201 -7.85 -5.05 -8.94
N ILE A 202 -9.13 -5.01 -9.34
CA ILE A 202 -9.55 -5.17 -10.75
C ILE A 202 -8.89 -4.12 -11.65
N LEU A 203 -8.89 -2.86 -11.22
CA LEU A 203 -8.27 -1.76 -11.99
C LEU A 203 -6.76 -1.91 -12.15
N ILE A 204 -6.07 -2.35 -11.09
CA ILE A 204 -4.63 -2.65 -11.12
C ILE A 204 -4.35 -3.79 -12.11
N GLU A 205 -5.14 -4.85 -12.07
CA GLU A 205 -5.01 -6.02 -12.94
C GLU A 205 -5.22 -5.68 -14.43
N LEU A 206 -6.31 -4.99 -14.74
CA LEU A 206 -6.58 -4.44 -16.08
C LEU A 206 -5.43 -3.55 -16.58
N ASN A 207 -4.91 -2.68 -15.73
CA ASN A 207 -3.80 -1.81 -16.11
C ASN A 207 -2.49 -2.58 -16.28
N ASN A 208 -2.27 -3.64 -15.49
CA ASN A 208 -1.11 -4.51 -15.64
C ASN A 208 -1.14 -5.27 -16.97
N GLN A 209 -2.30 -5.76 -17.38
CA GLN A 209 -2.50 -6.50 -18.64
C GLN A 209 -2.43 -5.59 -19.88
N PHE A 210 -3.13 -4.45 -19.86
CA PHE A 210 -3.32 -3.62 -21.05
C PHE A 210 -2.51 -2.33 -21.11
N LYS A 211 -1.80 -1.98 -20.02
CA LYS A 211 -1.00 -0.75 -19.88
C LYS A 211 -1.79 0.50 -20.31
N LEU A 212 -2.97 0.67 -19.72
CA LEU A 212 -3.91 1.74 -20.08
C LEU A 212 -3.40 3.12 -19.64
N GLU A 213 -2.75 3.19 -18.48
CA GLU A 213 -2.23 4.42 -17.88
C GLU A 213 -0.98 4.14 -17.03
N LYS A 214 -0.19 5.20 -16.75
CA LYS A 214 0.93 5.11 -15.80
C LYS A 214 0.41 4.92 -14.38
N ASN A 215 0.76 3.80 -13.75
CA ASN A 215 0.48 3.54 -12.34
C ASN A 215 1.78 3.64 -11.54
N ASN A 216 2.06 4.81 -10.95
CA ASN A 216 3.26 5.01 -10.12
C ASN A 216 2.96 4.86 -8.61
N VAL A 217 1.70 4.69 -8.24
CA VAL A 217 1.23 4.83 -6.85
C VAL A 217 0.88 3.50 -6.22
N PHE A 218 0.25 2.61 -7.00
CA PHE A 218 -0.09 1.25 -6.59
C PHE A 218 0.71 0.18 -7.31
N ALA A 219 1.59 0.56 -8.25
CA ALA A 219 2.55 -0.38 -8.75
C ALA A 219 3.32 -0.94 -7.55
N THR A 220 3.30 -2.26 -7.42
CA THR A 220 4.19 -2.98 -6.52
C THR A 220 5.58 -2.40 -6.79
N LYS A 221 6.18 -1.76 -5.77
CA LYS A 221 7.57 -1.33 -5.91
C LYS A 221 8.32 -2.57 -6.38
N PRO A 222 9.08 -2.50 -7.49
CA PRO A 222 9.92 -3.60 -7.92
C PRO A 222 10.67 -4.14 -6.70
N ILE A 223 10.75 -5.46 -6.57
CA ILE A 223 11.42 -6.12 -5.44
C ILE A 223 12.83 -5.53 -5.28
N SER A 224 13.47 -5.17 -6.40
CA SER A 224 14.74 -4.44 -6.44
C SER A 224 14.75 -3.13 -5.67
N LYS A 225 13.71 -2.29 -5.79
CA LYS A 225 13.60 -1.04 -5.03
C LYS A 225 13.44 -1.31 -3.53
N ILE A 226 12.69 -2.36 -3.17
CA ILE A 226 12.49 -2.72 -1.76
C ILE A 226 13.79 -3.25 -1.15
N ILE A 227 14.49 -4.15 -1.85
CA ILE A 227 15.80 -4.68 -1.45
C ILE A 227 16.81 -3.54 -1.33
N TYR A 228 16.93 -2.69 -2.34
CA TYR A 228 17.91 -1.61 -2.34
C TYR A 228 17.63 -0.56 -1.26
N GLN A 229 16.35 -0.27 -0.94
CA GLN A 229 16.01 0.62 0.18
C GLN A 229 16.47 0.08 1.54
N LYS A 230 16.50 -1.25 1.73
CA LYS A 230 16.87 -1.88 2.99
C LYS A 230 18.37 -2.25 3.07
N TYR A 231 19.00 -2.53 1.93
CA TYR A 231 20.36 -3.04 1.83
C TYR A 231 21.24 -2.18 0.91
N ALA A 232 20.97 -0.87 0.83
CA ALA A 232 21.65 0.05 -0.09
C ALA A 232 23.18 -0.05 -0.01
N GLU A 233 23.72 -0.12 1.21
CA GLU A 233 25.16 -0.20 1.47
C GLU A 233 25.80 -1.53 1.03
N ASN A 234 25.00 -2.58 0.84
CA ASN A 234 25.51 -3.89 0.45
C ASN A 234 25.58 -4.09 -1.06
N PHE A 235 24.89 -3.27 -1.85
CA PHE A 235 24.87 -3.39 -3.31
C PHE A 235 25.55 -2.18 -3.95
N HIS A 236 26.15 -2.38 -5.12
CA HIS A 236 26.83 -1.32 -5.86
C HIS A 236 25.86 -0.24 -6.37
N SER A 237 24.65 -0.63 -6.80
CA SER A 237 23.65 0.32 -7.31
C SER A 237 22.24 -0.29 -7.36
N LEU A 238 21.21 0.56 -7.45
CA LEU A 238 19.84 0.12 -7.71
C LEU A 238 19.75 -0.68 -9.03
N LYS A 239 20.48 -0.24 -10.07
CA LYS A 239 20.48 -0.89 -11.39
C LYS A 239 20.98 -2.34 -11.33
N GLN A 240 21.92 -2.64 -10.44
CA GLN A 240 22.37 -4.01 -10.17
C GLN A 240 21.22 -4.87 -9.63
N VAL A 241 20.47 -4.36 -8.65
CA VAL A 241 19.35 -5.10 -8.04
C VAL A 241 18.18 -5.24 -9.02
N GLU A 242 17.90 -4.21 -9.82
CA GLU A 242 16.89 -4.26 -10.90
C GLU A 242 17.21 -5.36 -11.92
N PHE A 243 18.49 -5.51 -12.27
CA PHE A 243 18.90 -6.61 -13.14
C PHE A 243 18.74 -7.98 -12.48
N ILE A 244 19.12 -8.12 -11.20
CA ILE A 244 18.93 -9.37 -10.46
C ILE A 244 17.45 -9.78 -10.45
N GLU A 245 16.56 -8.84 -10.13
CA GLU A 245 15.11 -9.08 -10.19
C GLU A 245 14.68 -9.49 -11.61
N ASN A 246 15.09 -8.75 -12.64
CA ASN A 246 14.75 -9.06 -14.03
C ASN A 246 15.26 -10.45 -14.48
N GLN A 247 16.45 -10.87 -14.06
CA GLN A 247 16.99 -12.21 -14.34
C GLN A 247 16.21 -13.31 -13.63
N ILE A 248 15.78 -13.05 -12.39
CA ILE A 248 14.98 -14.00 -11.62
C ILE A 248 13.60 -14.17 -12.26
N LEU A 249 12.94 -13.06 -12.61
CA LEU A 249 11.59 -13.09 -13.18
C LEU A 249 11.54 -13.68 -14.61
N LYS A 250 12.61 -13.55 -15.39
CA LYS A 250 12.67 -14.07 -16.78
C LYS A 250 13.01 -15.56 -16.87
N THR A 251 13.47 -16.18 -15.80
CA THR A 251 13.95 -17.57 -15.84
C THR A 251 12.88 -18.51 -15.30
N GLU A 252 12.39 -19.43 -16.16
CA GLU A 252 11.30 -20.35 -15.83
C GLU A 252 11.55 -21.25 -14.61
N LYS A 253 12.81 -21.64 -14.36
CA LYS A 253 13.21 -22.46 -13.21
C LYS A 253 14.47 -21.92 -12.56
N ILE A 254 14.29 -21.15 -11.48
CA ILE A 254 15.39 -20.70 -10.63
C ILE A 254 15.77 -21.85 -9.68
N ASN A 255 17.05 -22.21 -9.68
CA ASN A 255 17.62 -23.13 -8.71
C ASN A 255 18.81 -22.50 -7.99
N ARG A 256 19.30 -23.16 -6.94
CA ARG A 256 20.46 -22.69 -6.16
C ARG A 256 21.67 -22.38 -7.06
N ALA A 257 21.93 -23.21 -8.07
CA ALA A 257 23.05 -22.99 -8.98
C ALA A 257 22.89 -21.70 -9.81
N PHE A 258 21.67 -21.34 -10.21
CA PHE A 258 21.40 -20.07 -10.88
C PHE A 258 21.70 -18.87 -9.96
N ALA A 259 21.25 -18.91 -8.71
CA ALA A 259 21.54 -17.88 -7.72
C ALA A 259 23.06 -17.75 -7.46
N ILE A 260 23.80 -18.86 -7.43
CA ILE A 260 25.27 -18.85 -7.33
C ILE A 260 25.90 -18.18 -8.55
N CYS A 261 25.43 -18.47 -9.77
CA CYS A 261 25.98 -17.82 -10.98
C CYS A 261 25.72 -16.31 -11.00
N LEU A 262 24.57 -15.84 -10.51
CA LEU A 262 24.31 -14.41 -10.36
C LEU A 262 25.26 -13.76 -9.35
N PHE A 263 25.45 -14.41 -8.20
CA PHE A 263 26.39 -13.95 -7.18
C PHE A 263 27.82 -13.87 -7.72
N ASP A 264 28.28 -14.96 -8.34
CA ASP A 264 29.61 -15.10 -8.93
C ASP A 264 29.86 -14.04 -10.01
N PHE A 265 28.89 -13.81 -10.90
CA PHE A 265 29.00 -12.80 -11.94
C PHE A 265 29.28 -11.40 -11.36
N PHE A 266 28.52 -10.98 -10.34
CA PHE A 266 28.72 -9.65 -9.76
C PHE A 266 29.97 -9.57 -8.88
N ASN A 267 30.22 -10.60 -8.06
CA ASN A 267 31.29 -10.59 -7.07
C ASN A 267 32.67 -10.86 -7.69
N ASN A 268 32.78 -11.83 -8.60
CA ASN A 268 34.06 -12.31 -9.12
C ASN A 268 34.34 -11.88 -10.57
N VAL A 269 33.30 -11.74 -11.41
CA VAL A 269 33.51 -11.34 -12.82
C VAL A 269 33.52 -9.82 -12.98
N LEU A 270 32.56 -9.13 -12.37
CA LEU A 270 32.50 -7.66 -12.40
C LEU A 270 33.23 -7.00 -11.24
N CYS A 271 33.52 -7.74 -10.16
CA CYS A 271 34.19 -7.23 -8.96
C CYS A 271 33.52 -5.97 -8.37
N ILE A 272 32.18 -5.94 -8.34
CA ILE A 272 31.43 -4.82 -7.77
C ILE A 272 30.88 -5.16 -6.38
N THR A 273 30.52 -4.12 -5.62
CA THR A 273 29.95 -4.26 -4.27
C THR A 273 28.75 -5.20 -4.27
N MET A 274 28.80 -6.20 -3.38
CA MET A 274 27.80 -7.24 -3.22
C MET A 274 27.73 -7.66 -1.74
N PRO A 275 26.55 -8.00 -1.18
CA PRO A 275 26.49 -8.64 0.13
C PRO A 275 27.27 -9.96 0.14
N SER A 276 27.63 -10.48 1.31
CA SER A 276 28.21 -11.83 1.39
C SER A 276 27.29 -12.87 0.76
N ALA A 277 27.83 -13.98 0.24
CA ALA A 277 27.03 -15.04 -0.40
C ALA A 277 25.88 -15.54 0.50
N LYS A 278 26.12 -15.60 1.82
CA LYS A 278 25.10 -15.94 2.82
C LYS A 278 23.97 -14.90 2.85
N VAL A 279 24.32 -13.62 3.04
CA VAL A 279 23.34 -12.52 3.10
C VAL A 279 22.60 -12.38 1.77
N PHE A 280 23.28 -12.54 0.64
CA PHE A 280 22.64 -12.57 -0.67
C PHE A 280 21.61 -13.69 -0.78
N GLY A 281 21.96 -14.91 -0.34
CA GLY A 281 21.03 -16.04 -0.32
C GLY A 281 19.80 -15.77 0.55
N GLU A 282 19.97 -15.17 1.71
CA GLU A 282 18.87 -14.76 2.61
C GLU A 282 17.96 -13.71 1.96
N ILE A 283 18.54 -12.71 1.30
CA ILE A 283 17.78 -11.70 0.55
C ILE A 283 16.97 -12.36 -0.57
N ILE A 284 17.60 -13.21 -1.39
CA ILE A 284 16.91 -13.85 -2.50
C ILE A 284 15.79 -14.79 -2.00
N ASN A 285 16.04 -15.58 -0.97
CA ASN A 285 15.02 -16.45 -0.38
C ASN A 285 13.83 -15.67 0.18
N SER A 286 14.09 -14.61 0.95
CA SER A 286 13.05 -13.83 1.64
C SER A 286 12.19 -12.97 0.71
N TYR A 287 12.78 -12.40 -0.34
CA TYR A 287 12.09 -11.47 -1.22
C TYR A 287 11.49 -12.12 -2.48
N PHE A 288 11.97 -13.31 -2.87
CA PHE A 288 11.48 -14.02 -4.06
C PHE A 288 10.87 -15.40 -3.72
N ASN A 289 10.62 -15.68 -2.44
CA ASN A 289 10.01 -16.92 -1.94
C ASN A 289 10.74 -18.21 -2.37
N PHE A 290 12.07 -18.21 -2.29
CA PHE A 290 12.88 -19.40 -2.52
C PHE A 290 13.35 -20.03 -1.20
N ASN A 291 13.69 -21.32 -1.25
CA ASN A 291 14.23 -22.08 -0.12
C ASN A 291 15.61 -22.66 -0.46
N PHE A 292 16.55 -21.82 -0.90
CA PHE A 292 17.91 -22.28 -1.15
C PHE A 292 18.67 -22.46 0.18
N SER A 293 19.38 -23.58 0.32
CA SER A 293 20.44 -23.70 1.32
C SER A 293 21.54 -22.66 1.07
N THR A 294 22.31 -22.30 2.11
CA THR A 294 23.37 -21.28 2.05
C THR A 294 24.18 -21.32 0.75
N LEU A 295 24.27 -20.18 0.08
CA LEU A 295 25.06 -20.07 -1.15
C LEU A 295 26.55 -20.14 -0.78
N LYS A 296 27.27 -21.05 -1.43
CA LYS A 296 28.73 -21.19 -1.29
C LYS A 296 29.31 -21.40 -2.68
N LEU A 297 30.32 -20.62 -3.03
CA LEU A 297 31.10 -20.85 -4.23
C LEU A 297 31.99 -22.07 -3.99
N ASN A 298 31.93 -23.02 -4.91
CA ASN A 298 32.85 -24.16 -4.93
C ASN A 298 33.99 -23.81 -5.89
N GLY A 299 35.25 -24.02 -5.47
CA GLY A 299 36.43 -23.63 -6.27
C GLY A 299 36.60 -24.36 -7.61
N ASN A 300 35.78 -25.37 -7.90
CA ASN A 300 35.74 -26.07 -9.19
C ASN A 300 34.41 -25.80 -9.91
N GLU A 301 34.44 -24.83 -10.82
CA GLU A 301 33.28 -24.48 -11.64
C GLU A 301 33.13 -25.42 -12.84
N SER A 302 31.94 -25.99 -13.00
CA SER A 302 31.59 -26.79 -14.17
C SER A 302 31.50 -25.92 -15.45
N ASN A 303 31.64 -26.53 -16.62
CA ASN A 303 31.40 -25.86 -17.91
C ASN A 303 29.99 -25.22 -17.97
N THR A 304 29.01 -25.83 -17.32
CA THR A 304 27.64 -25.34 -17.22
C THR A 304 27.55 -24.02 -16.45
N HIS A 305 28.31 -23.89 -15.36
CA HIS A 305 28.40 -22.64 -14.58
C HIS A 305 29.01 -21.52 -15.42
N ARG A 306 30.17 -21.78 -16.05
CA ARG A 306 30.86 -20.80 -16.90
C ARG A 306 29.98 -20.32 -18.06
N ASN A 307 29.25 -21.23 -18.71
CA ASN A 307 28.34 -20.88 -19.80
C ASN A 307 27.18 -20.00 -19.30
N ARG A 308 26.64 -20.28 -18.12
CA ARG A 308 25.58 -19.46 -17.52
C ARG A 308 26.08 -18.07 -17.14
N VAL A 309 27.26 -17.96 -16.54
CA VAL A 309 27.89 -16.66 -16.21
C VAL A 309 28.16 -15.84 -17.47
N LYS A 310 28.64 -16.46 -18.56
CA LYS A 310 28.78 -15.79 -19.86
C LYS A 310 27.46 -15.26 -20.42
N LYS A 311 26.37 -16.02 -20.29
CA LYS A 311 25.04 -15.57 -20.70
C LYS A 311 24.58 -14.38 -19.85
N ILE A 312 24.69 -14.47 -18.53
CA ILE A 312 24.36 -13.38 -17.60
C ILE A 312 25.15 -12.12 -17.96
N LYS A 313 26.45 -12.25 -18.28
CA LYS A 313 27.28 -11.12 -18.74
C LYS A 313 26.70 -10.44 -19.98
N LYS A 314 26.37 -11.22 -21.02
CA LYS A 314 25.76 -10.68 -22.24
C LYS A 314 24.44 -9.97 -21.95
N ASP A 315 23.61 -10.56 -21.09
CA ASP A 315 22.34 -9.97 -20.71
C ASP A 315 22.52 -8.67 -19.90
N TRP A 316 23.56 -8.60 -19.05
CA TRP A 316 23.91 -7.39 -18.28
C TRP A 316 24.40 -6.27 -19.19
N ASP A 317 25.22 -6.57 -20.18
CA ASP A 317 25.69 -5.59 -21.15
C ASP A 317 24.52 -5.02 -21.97
N ASN A 318 23.59 -5.89 -22.40
CA ASN A 318 22.36 -5.48 -23.06
C ASN A 318 21.39 -4.70 -22.15
N PHE A 319 21.42 -4.94 -20.84
CA PHE A 319 20.56 -4.24 -19.87
C PHE A 319 21.13 -2.86 -19.50
N ARG A 320 22.43 -2.65 -19.71
CA ARG A 320 23.08 -1.37 -19.42
C ARG A 320 22.91 -0.35 -20.54
N ASN A 321 22.95 -0.83 -21.78
CA ASN A 321 22.61 -0.08 -23.00
C ASN A 321 21.10 0.16 -23.09
#